data_AF-C1N6L1-F1
#
_entry.id   AF-C1N6L1-F1
#
_cell.length_a   1.000
_cell.length_b   1.000
_cell.length_c   1.000
_cell.angle_alpha   90.00
_cell.angle_beta   90.00
_cell.angle_gamma   90.00
#
_symmetry.space_group_name_H-M   'P 1'
#
loop_
_entity.id
_entity.type
_entity.pdbx_description
1 polymer ?
#
loop_
_entity_poly.entity_id
_entity_poly.type
_entity_poly.pdbx_seq_one_letter_code
_entity_poly.pdbx_strand_id
1 'polypeptide(L)'
;MEYAHLGSGGGGGGGGGDRTGGDASPYAATGSALSVAAGRIAFAFGFGSTAVSVDTACSAALTAVHVARSGALHRGGFADDSSRLSNLNLNSYSNSERSASSASSSRHSVCGGANLMLGATNAAAIRAAGMLAVDGRCKTFDAGADGYGRGEACGVFLLRHSGPGGESDSDQKVPIGVLGVRVDASAANQDGRSGSLTAPNGLAQRAAIAEAWRESAPASFPRAVSTHGTGT
;
A
#
# COMPACT_ATOMS: atom_id res chain seq x y z
N MET A 1 16.27 28.71 15.73
CA MET A 1 15.76 27.57 16.51
C MET A 1 14.25 27.71 16.54
N GLU A 2 13.56 27.00 15.67
CA GLU A 2 12.10 26.95 15.70
C GLU A 2 11.70 25.52 15.30
N TYR A 3 11.04 24.85 16.23
CA TYR A 3 10.73 23.43 16.21
C TYR A 3 9.60 23.16 15.22
N ALA A 4 9.88 22.41 14.14
CA ALA A 4 8.84 21.81 13.32
C ALA A 4 8.32 20.53 14.00
N HIS A 5 7.17 20.63 14.66
CA HIS A 5 6.35 19.45 14.97
C HIS A 5 5.61 19.04 13.68
N LEU A 6 6.13 18.04 12.98
CA LEU A 6 5.45 17.38 11.84
C LEU A 6 5.19 15.92 12.22
N GLY A 7 4.08 15.70 12.93
CA GLY A 7 3.48 14.38 13.08
C GLY A 7 2.53 14.12 11.91
N SER A 8 2.92 13.26 10.97
CA SER A 8 2.01 12.72 9.96
C SER A 8 1.28 11.50 10.53
N GLY A 9 0.24 11.78 11.32
CA GLY A 9 -0.81 10.81 11.62
C GLY A 9 -1.97 11.02 10.65
N GLY A 10 -2.18 10.09 9.71
CA GLY A 10 -3.44 9.94 8.96
C GLY A 10 -4.56 9.45 9.90
N GLY A 11 -4.84 10.22 10.95
CA GLY A 11 -6.02 10.10 11.78
C GLY A 11 -6.85 11.36 11.52
N GLY A 12 -7.85 11.25 10.65
CA GLY A 12 -8.86 12.29 10.48
C GLY A 12 -9.76 12.41 11.71
N GLY A 13 -9.18 12.76 12.86
CA GLY A 13 -9.89 13.34 13.99
C GLY A 13 -10.03 14.83 13.75
N GLY A 14 -10.94 15.20 12.84
CA GLY A 14 -11.28 16.60 12.60
C GLY A 14 -12.02 17.17 13.81
N GLY A 15 -11.29 17.82 14.71
CA GLY A 15 -11.85 18.71 15.72
C GLY A 15 -12.47 19.94 15.07
N GLY A 16 -13.75 19.86 14.73
CA GLY A 16 -14.64 21.00 14.51
C GLY A 16 -15.56 21.13 15.72
N GLY A 17 -15.60 22.31 16.34
CA GLY A 17 -16.35 22.59 17.56
C GLY A 17 -17.84 22.22 17.48
N ASP A 18 -18.21 21.36 18.43
CA ASP A 18 -19.50 20.95 18.98
C ASP A 18 -20.79 21.70 18.56
N ARG A 19 -21.76 20.93 18.05
CA ARG A 19 -23.20 21.08 18.35
C ARG A 19 -23.88 19.71 18.42
N THR A 20 -23.47 18.87 19.35
CA THR A 20 -24.28 17.92 20.14
C THR A 20 -23.30 17.11 20.99
N GLY A 21 -23.38 17.24 22.31
CA GLY A 21 -22.73 16.34 23.26
C GLY A 21 -23.28 14.92 23.14
N GLY A 22 -22.86 14.21 22.09
CA GLY A 22 -23.10 12.79 21.91
C GLY A 22 -21.90 12.04 22.46
N ASP A 23 -22.14 11.17 23.44
CA ASP A 23 -21.12 10.29 24.00
C ASP A 23 -20.36 9.57 22.88
N ALA A 24 -19.03 9.59 22.95
CA ALA A 24 -18.20 8.88 21.99
C ALA A 24 -18.57 7.40 22.03
N SER A 25 -19.12 6.89 20.92
CA SER A 25 -19.50 5.49 20.80
C SER A 25 -18.30 4.59 21.10
N PRO A 26 -18.47 3.47 21.83
CA PRO A 26 -17.38 2.51 22.06
C PRO A 26 -16.83 1.91 20.75
N TYR A 27 -17.59 2.02 19.65
CA TYR A 27 -17.16 1.57 18.33
C TYR A 27 -16.34 2.62 17.56
N ALA A 28 -16.29 3.87 18.01
CA ALA A 28 -15.61 4.96 17.30
C ALA A 28 -14.12 4.65 17.07
N ALA A 29 -13.43 4.12 18.09
CA ALA A 29 -12.01 3.78 18.01
C ALA A 29 -11.71 2.70 16.96
N THR A 30 -12.62 1.73 16.79
CA THR A 30 -12.43 0.61 15.85
C THR A 30 -13.13 0.85 14.51
N GLY A 31 -14.01 1.86 14.42
CA GLY A 31 -14.80 2.16 13.23
C GLY A 31 -14.05 2.97 12.18
N SER A 32 -13.06 3.77 12.59
CA SER A 32 -12.34 4.70 11.70
C SER A 32 -10.83 4.48 11.63
N ALA A 33 -10.24 3.69 12.54
CA ALA A 33 -8.80 3.45 12.53
C ALA A 33 -8.36 2.63 11.29
N LEU A 34 -7.45 3.18 10.49
CA LEU A 34 -6.95 2.51 9.28
C LEU A 34 -6.38 1.12 9.56
N SER A 35 -5.65 0.95 10.67
CA SER A 35 -5.07 -0.34 11.08
C SER A 35 -6.13 -1.43 11.32
N VAL A 36 -7.33 -1.04 11.72
CA VAL A 36 -8.44 -1.96 11.98
C VAL A 36 -9.07 -2.47 10.69
N ALA A 37 -8.95 -1.74 9.56
CA ALA A 37 -9.55 -2.14 8.29
C ALA A 37 -9.08 -3.52 7.80
N ALA A 38 -7.76 -3.74 7.71
CA ALA A 38 -7.20 -5.03 7.32
C ALA A 38 -7.53 -6.13 8.34
N GLY A 39 -7.48 -5.80 9.64
CA GLY A 39 -7.85 -6.72 10.72
C GLY A 39 -9.32 -7.16 10.67
N ARG A 40 -10.25 -6.28 10.29
CA ARG A 40 -11.68 -6.60 10.13
C ARG A 40 -11.92 -7.58 8.99
N ILE A 41 -11.20 -7.44 7.87
CA ILE A 41 -11.26 -8.40 6.76
C ILE A 41 -10.77 -9.76 7.25
N ALA A 42 -9.60 -9.80 7.89
CA ALA A 42 -9.05 -11.04 8.43
C ALA A 42 -9.98 -11.71 9.45
N PHE A 43 -10.55 -10.94 10.37
CA PHE A 43 -11.50 -11.42 11.36
C PHE A 43 -12.79 -11.95 10.71
N ALA A 44 -13.39 -11.21 9.77
CA ALA A 44 -14.65 -11.57 9.14
C ALA A 44 -14.56 -12.85 8.30
N PHE A 45 -13.41 -13.11 7.66
CA PHE A 45 -13.18 -14.30 6.83
C PHE A 45 -12.36 -15.39 7.51
N GLY A 46 -11.96 -15.21 8.78
CA GLY A 46 -11.15 -16.19 9.52
C GLY A 46 -9.74 -16.38 8.97
N PHE A 47 -9.12 -15.33 8.40
CA PHE A 47 -7.75 -15.41 7.91
C PHE A 47 -6.74 -15.37 9.07
N GLY A 48 -5.88 -16.38 9.14
CA GLY A 48 -4.86 -16.50 10.20
C GLY A 48 -3.48 -15.91 9.86
N SER A 49 -3.32 -15.31 8.67
CA SER A 49 -2.05 -14.74 8.21
C SER A 49 -1.91 -13.25 8.56
N THR A 50 -0.79 -12.64 8.17
CA THR A 50 -0.55 -11.19 8.32
C THR A 50 -1.67 -10.35 7.72
N ALA A 51 -2.17 -9.39 8.51
CA ALA A 51 -3.08 -8.35 8.09
C ALA A 51 -2.40 -6.99 8.31
N VAL A 52 -2.30 -6.17 7.27
CA VAL A 52 -1.61 -4.87 7.33
C VAL A 52 -2.38 -3.84 6.53
N SER A 53 -2.49 -2.64 7.09
CA SER A 53 -2.99 -1.46 6.37
C SER A 53 -1.80 -0.61 5.93
N VAL A 54 -1.82 -0.16 4.68
CA VAL A 54 -0.75 0.62 4.07
C VAL A 54 -1.29 2.01 3.75
N ASP A 55 -0.58 3.04 4.20
CA ASP A 55 -0.86 4.44 3.86
C ASP A 55 0.41 5.08 3.29
N THR A 56 0.50 5.10 1.97
CA THR A 56 1.53 5.84 1.22
C THR A 56 0.88 6.88 0.32
N ALA A 57 -0.22 7.48 0.78
CA ALA A 57 -1.04 8.41 0.01
C ALA A 57 -1.45 7.82 -1.36
N CYS A 58 -1.19 8.53 -2.46
CA CYS A 58 -1.65 8.17 -3.81
C CYS A 58 -1.16 6.81 -4.33
N SER A 59 -0.09 6.24 -3.75
CA SER A 59 0.46 4.95 -4.16
C SER A 59 0.01 3.76 -3.29
N ALA A 60 -0.83 3.99 -2.26
CA ALA A 60 -1.13 2.98 -1.23
C ALA A 60 -1.59 1.63 -1.79
N ALA A 61 -2.46 1.62 -2.81
CA ALA A 61 -2.95 0.38 -3.43
C ALA A 61 -1.84 -0.41 -4.14
N LEU A 62 -0.94 0.26 -4.86
CA LEU A 62 0.20 -0.40 -5.52
C LEU A 62 1.23 -0.88 -4.49
N THR A 63 1.47 -0.10 -3.43
CA THR A 63 2.33 -0.52 -2.31
C THR A 63 1.74 -1.75 -1.60
N ALA A 64 0.42 -1.83 -1.43
CA ALA A 64 -0.24 -2.99 -0.86
C ALA A 64 -0.04 -4.25 -1.72
N VAL A 65 -0.14 -4.14 -3.05
CA VAL A 65 0.18 -5.23 -3.99
C VAL A 65 1.66 -5.62 -3.88
N HIS A 66 2.57 -4.65 -3.85
CA HIS A 66 4.00 -4.89 -3.69
C HIS A 66 4.31 -5.64 -2.39
N VAL A 67 3.76 -5.20 -1.25
CA VAL A 67 3.95 -5.86 0.05
C VAL A 67 3.35 -7.27 0.05
N ALA A 68 2.18 -7.48 -0.56
CA ALA A 68 1.58 -8.81 -0.66
C ALA A 68 2.41 -9.77 -1.52
N ARG A 69 2.99 -9.30 -2.63
CA ARG A 69 3.91 -10.07 -3.48
C ARG A 69 5.23 -10.36 -2.75
N SER A 70 5.88 -9.33 -2.22
CA SER A 70 7.15 -9.45 -1.50
C SER A 70 7.03 -10.32 -0.25
N GLY A 71 5.95 -10.17 0.53
CA GLY A 71 5.71 -10.96 1.74
C GLY A 71 5.49 -12.45 1.47
N ALA A 72 5.00 -12.82 0.28
CA ALA A 72 4.90 -14.21 -0.14
C ALA A 72 6.22 -14.77 -0.68
N LEU A 73 7.03 -13.94 -1.34
CA LEU A 73 8.34 -14.31 -1.89
C LEU A 73 9.44 -14.39 -0.81
N HIS A 74 9.38 -13.56 0.23
CA HIS A 74 10.47 -13.38 1.20
C HIS A 74 10.27 -14.07 2.56
N ARG A 75 9.26 -14.92 2.74
CA ARG A 75 9.14 -15.76 3.96
C ARG A 75 10.03 -17.03 3.93
N GLY A 76 11.08 -17.03 3.12
CA GLY A 76 12.34 -17.75 3.37
C GLY A 76 13.47 -16.86 3.93
N GLY A 77 13.20 -15.57 4.19
CA GLY A 77 14.20 -14.54 4.49
C GLY A 77 13.99 -13.79 5.82
N PHE A 78 13.31 -14.40 6.78
CA PHE A 78 13.62 -14.24 8.21
C PHE A 78 14.24 -15.54 8.72
N ALA A 79 15.05 -16.20 7.88
CA ALA A 79 16.03 -17.15 8.37
C ALA A 79 17.23 -16.32 8.85
N ASP A 80 17.33 -16.19 10.17
CA ASP A 80 18.59 -16.09 10.90
C ASP A 80 19.61 -15.04 10.41
N ASP A 81 19.40 -13.77 10.78
CA ASP A 81 20.53 -12.84 10.95
C ASP A 81 20.85 -12.71 12.45
N SER A 82 21.22 -13.82 13.09
CA SER A 82 21.77 -13.85 14.45
C SER A 82 22.98 -12.92 14.64
N SER A 83 23.58 -12.43 13.56
CA SER A 83 24.72 -11.49 13.62
C SER A 83 24.34 -10.08 14.08
N ARG A 84 23.07 -9.70 13.98
CA ARG A 84 22.55 -8.40 14.47
C ARG A 84 21.93 -8.46 15.87
N LEU A 85 21.51 -9.65 16.31
CA LEU A 85 20.92 -9.88 17.63
C LEU A 85 21.95 -10.22 18.71
N SER A 86 23.18 -10.60 18.33
CA SER A 86 24.27 -10.90 19.27
C SER A 86 24.72 -9.70 20.14
N ASN A 87 24.36 -8.47 19.76
CA ASN A 87 24.67 -7.25 20.52
C ASN A 87 23.56 -6.83 21.51
N LEU A 88 22.43 -7.52 21.54
CA LEU A 88 21.40 -7.30 22.55
C LEU A 88 21.33 -8.52 23.46
N ASN A 89 21.96 -8.40 24.63
CA ASN A 89 21.95 -9.42 25.68
C ASN A 89 20.53 -9.57 26.27
N LEU A 90 19.68 -10.32 25.58
CA LEU A 90 18.31 -10.68 25.97
C LEU A 90 18.24 -12.15 26.35
N ASN A 91 19.04 -12.54 27.34
CA ASN A 91 19.12 -13.92 27.83
C ASN A 91 18.01 -14.29 28.85
N SER A 92 16.83 -13.68 28.77
CA SER A 92 15.78 -13.83 29.79
C SER A 92 14.38 -14.22 29.29
N TYR A 93 14.21 -14.64 28.03
CA TYR A 93 12.91 -15.13 27.54
C TYR A 93 12.99 -16.41 26.68
N SER A 94 13.92 -17.33 26.99
CA SER A 94 14.06 -18.60 26.24
C SER A 94 13.21 -19.74 26.81
N ASN A 95 11.88 -19.59 26.87
CA ASN A 95 10.98 -20.73 27.12
C ASN A 95 9.57 -20.51 26.52
N SER A 96 9.50 -20.27 25.21
CA SER A 96 8.26 -20.50 24.43
C SER A 96 8.50 -20.98 22.99
N GLU A 97 9.75 -21.23 22.58
CA GLU A 97 10.13 -21.64 21.22
C GLU A 97 9.92 -23.13 20.93
N ARG A 98 8.69 -23.64 21.14
CA ARG A 98 8.35 -25.02 20.70
C ARG A 98 7.00 -25.12 19.98
N SER A 99 6.61 -24.06 19.26
CA SER A 99 5.51 -24.12 18.28
C SER A 99 5.67 -23.16 17.10
N ALA A 100 6.89 -22.70 16.79
CA ALA A 100 7.19 -22.06 15.50
C ALA A 100 7.20 -23.12 14.40
N SER A 101 6.02 -23.60 14.03
CA SER A 101 5.79 -24.35 12.80
C SER A 101 6.40 -23.55 11.65
N SER A 102 7.27 -24.19 10.86
CA SER A 102 7.77 -23.73 9.56
C SER A 102 6.77 -22.78 8.89
N ALA A 103 7.16 -21.52 8.73
CA ALA A 103 6.30 -20.46 8.23
C ALA A 103 5.85 -20.79 6.78
N SER A 104 4.76 -21.53 6.66
CA SER A 104 4.11 -21.83 5.39
C SER A 104 3.79 -20.50 4.71
N SER A 105 4.40 -20.23 3.55
CA SER A 105 4.03 -19.09 2.73
C SER A 105 2.57 -19.25 2.32
N SER A 106 1.73 -18.25 2.60
CA SER A 106 0.34 -18.31 2.18
C SER A 106 0.30 -18.35 0.65
N ARG A 107 -0.31 -19.39 0.07
CA ARG A 107 -0.49 -19.51 -1.39
C ARG A 107 -1.39 -18.40 -1.95
N HIS A 108 -2.16 -17.73 -1.09
CA HIS A 108 -3.06 -16.66 -1.47
C HIS A 108 -2.84 -15.41 -0.61
N SER A 109 -3.11 -14.25 -1.17
CA SER A 109 -3.16 -13.00 -0.45
C SER A 109 -4.31 -12.15 -0.95
N VAL A 110 -4.93 -11.39 -0.04
CA VAL A 110 -5.94 -10.38 -0.40
C VAL A 110 -5.28 -9.03 -0.25
N CYS A 111 -5.35 -8.21 -1.30
CA CYS A 111 -4.88 -6.82 -1.26
C CYS A 111 -5.90 -5.92 -1.94
N GLY A 112 -5.97 -4.66 -1.53
CA GLY A 112 -6.92 -3.72 -2.09
C GLY A 112 -6.68 -2.31 -1.58
N GLY A 113 -7.55 -1.40 -1.98
CA GLY A 113 -7.54 -0.02 -1.53
C GLY A 113 -8.92 0.58 -1.61
N ALA A 114 -9.20 1.52 -0.71
CA ALA A 114 -10.42 2.31 -0.70
C ALA A 114 -10.07 3.79 -0.49
N ASN A 115 -10.69 4.67 -1.28
CA ASN A 115 -10.64 6.10 -1.11
C ASN A 115 -12.06 6.67 -1.18
N LEU A 116 -12.47 7.38 -0.13
CA LEU A 116 -13.80 7.99 0.01
C LEU A 116 -13.65 9.45 0.46
N MET A 117 -14.51 10.33 -0.05
CA MET A 117 -14.54 11.76 0.21
C MET A 117 -15.67 12.11 1.20
N LEU A 118 -15.54 11.63 2.43
CA LEU A 118 -16.58 11.74 3.45
C LEU A 118 -16.67 13.12 4.13
N GLY A 119 -15.72 14.02 3.87
CA GLY A 119 -15.67 15.35 4.48
C GLY A 119 -14.95 16.38 3.62
N ALA A 120 -15.38 17.63 3.74
CA ALA A 120 -14.86 18.74 2.94
C ALA A 120 -13.45 19.19 3.35
N THR A 121 -13.02 18.91 4.59
CA THR A 121 -11.75 19.41 5.14
C THR A 121 -10.53 19.01 4.30
N ASN A 122 -10.45 17.74 3.89
CA ASN A 122 -9.33 17.27 3.08
C ASN A 122 -9.35 17.90 1.67
N ALA A 123 -10.53 17.99 1.05
CA ALA A 123 -10.68 18.65 -0.25
C ALA A 123 -10.27 20.14 -0.19
N ALA A 124 -10.64 20.84 0.88
CA ALA A 124 -10.26 22.23 1.10
C ALA A 124 -8.75 22.40 1.28
N ALA A 125 -8.10 21.52 2.06
CA ALA A 125 -6.66 21.55 2.28
C ALA A 125 -5.88 21.31 0.97
N ILE A 126 -6.27 20.30 0.17
CA ILE A 126 -5.64 20.00 -1.12
C ILE A 126 -5.85 21.15 -2.12
N ARG A 127 -7.04 21.77 -2.13
CA ARG A 127 -7.30 22.97 -2.94
C ARG A 127 -6.40 24.13 -2.52
N ALA A 128 -6.27 24.38 -1.22
CA ALA A 128 -5.40 25.43 -0.69
C ALA A 128 -3.92 25.18 -1.03
N ALA A 129 -3.51 23.92 -1.15
CA ALA A 129 -2.19 23.53 -1.63
C ALA A 129 -1.99 23.68 -3.16
N GLY A 130 -3.02 24.13 -3.90
CA GLY A 130 -2.93 24.37 -5.35
C GLY A 130 -2.86 23.10 -6.20
N MET A 131 -3.31 21.95 -5.69
CA MET A 131 -3.16 20.67 -6.39
C MET A 131 -4.38 20.26 -7.24
N LEU A 132 -5.53 20.93 -7.07
CA LEU A 132 -6.78 20.56 -7.76
C LEU A 132 -7.01 21.39 -9.02
N ALA A 133 -7.36 20.72 -10.11
CA ALA A 133 -7.83 21.36 -11.33
C ALA A 133 -9.10 22.18 -11.06
N VAL A 134 -9.27 23.33 -11.72
CA VAL A 134 -10.43 24.21 -11.51
C VAL A 134 -11.71 23.55 -11.97
N ASP A 135 -11.65 22.80 -13.07
CA ASP A 135 -12.76 22.03 -13.66
C ASP A 135 -12.89 20.62 -13.05
N GLY A 136 -12.00 20.26 -12.12
CA GLY A 136 -11.97 18.96 -11.46
C GLY A 136 -11.60 17.79 -12.38
N ARG A 137 -10.96 18.03 -13.53
CA ARG A 137 -10.57 16.98 -14.48
C ARG A 137 -9.05 16.80 -14.53
N CYS A 138 -8.60 15.55 -14.55
CA CYS A 138 -7.21 15.23 -14.85
C CYS A 138 -6.98 15.38 -16.36
N LYS A 139 -6.31 16.47 -16.76
CA LYS A 139 -5.97 16.76 -18.17
C LYS A 139 -4.56 16.23 -18.49
N THR A 140 -4.37 14.94 -18.28
CA THR A 140 -3.06 14.29 -18.38
C THR A 140 -2.45 14.44 -19.77
N PHE A 141 -1.21 14.95 -19.83
CA PHE A 141 -0.46 15.25 -21.06
C PHE A 141 -1.01 16.42 -21.90
N ASP A 142 -2.06 17.10 -21.45
CA ASP A 142 -2.57 18.30 -22.12
C ASP A 142 -1.74 19.53 -21.72
N ALA A 143 -1.59 20.49 -22.65
CA ALA A 143 -0.89 21.74 -22.38
C ALA A 143 -1.61 22.62 -21.33
N GLY A 144 -2.92 22.44 -21.17
CA GLY A 144 -3.76 23.09 -20.17
C GLY A 144 -3.94 22.31 -18.86
N ALA A 145 -3.06 21.35 -18.58
CA ALA A 145 -2.96 20.68 -17.29
C ALA A 145 -2.78 21.68 -16.13
N ASP A 146 -3.67 21.65 -15.15
CA ASP A 146 -3.75 22.63 -14.06
C ASP A 146 -3.97 21.99 -12.67
N GLY A 147 -3.80 20.67 -12.55
CA GLY A 147 -4.08 19.91 -11.34
C GLY A 147 -4.86 18.63 -11.62
N TYR A 148 -5.21 17.92 -10.56
CA TYR A 148 -5.97 16.67 -10.65
C TYR A 148 -7.41 16.82 -10.17
N GLY A 149 -8.28 15.94 -10.68
CA GLY A 149 -9.62 15.71 -10.18
C GLY A 149 -9.65 14.63 -9.10
N ARG A 150 -10.35 14.87 -7.98
CA ARG A 150 -10.51 13.84 -6.94
C ARG A 150 -11.59 12.83 -7.35
N GLY A 151 -11.32 11.54 -7.12
CA GLY A 151 -12.27 10.46 -7.36
C GLY A 151 -12.39 9.53 -6.15
N GLU A 152 -13.48 8.78 -6.09
CA GLU A 152 -13.69 7.71 -5.11
C GLU A 152 -13.53 6.35 -5.78
N ALA A 153 -12.97 5.38 -5.07
CA ALA A 153 -12.83 4.02 -5.57
C ALA A 153 -12.66 3.05 -4.41
N CYS A 154 -13.12 1.82 -4.61
CA CYS A 154 -12.78 0.68 -3.77
C CYS A 154 -12.50 -0.51 -4.69
N GLY A 155 -11.35 -1.15 -4.51
CA GLY A 155 -10.93 -2.30 -5.32
C GLY A 155 -10.22 -3.33 -4.46
N VAL A 156 -10.48 -4.60 -4.73
CA VAL A 156 -9.88 -5.74 -4.03
C VAL A 156 -9.43 -6.77 -5.05
N PHE A 157 -8.24 -7.32 -4.84
CA PHE A 157 -7.62 -8.35 -5.63
C PHE A 157 -7.31 -9.57 -4.74
N LEU A 158 -7.60 -10.75 -5.28
CA LEU A 158 -7.08 -12.00 -4.75
C LEU A 158 -5.84 -12.37 -5.56
N LEU A 159 -4.69 -12.40 -4.89
CA LEU A 159 -3.43 -12.84 -5.47
C LEU A 159 -3.21 -14.31 -5.16
N ARG A 160 -2.77 -15.05 -6.16
CA ARG A 160 -2.26 -16.42 -6.01
C ARG A 160 -0.77 -16.41 -6.29
N HIS A 161 0.01 -16.94 -5.35
CA HIS A 161 1.47 -17.00 -5.47
C HIS A 161 1.86 -18.30 -6.16
N SER A 162 2.59 -18.19 -7.27
CA SER A 162 3.18 -19.35 -7.94
C SER A 162 4.51 -19.68 -7.24
N GLY A 163 4.67 -20.93 -6.78
CA GLY A 163 5.91 -21.36 -6.13
C GLY A 163 7.13 -21.32 -7.07
N PRO A 164 8.36 -21.36 -6.52
CA PRO A 164 9.57 -21.51 -7.32
C PRO A 164 9.49 -22.82 -8.12
N GLY A 165 9.65 -22.73 -9.44
CA GLY A 165 9.56 -23.89 -10.35
C GLY A 165 8.33 -23.90 -11.26
N GLY A 166 7.40 -22.95 -11.12
CA GLY A 166 6.34 -22.72 -12.10
C GLY A 166 5.56 -23.99 -12.44
N GLU A 167 5.26 -24.82 -11.43
CA GLU A 167 4.42 -26.01 -11.62
C GLU A 167 3.15 -25.56 -12.35
N SER A 168 2.96 -26.12 -13.55
CA SER A 168 1.76 -25.93 -14.32
C SER A 168 0.61 -26.42 -13.46
N ASP A 169 -0.25 -25.49 -13.09
CA ASP A 169 -1.50 -25.74 -12.37
C ASP A 169 -2.47 -26.41 -13.36
N SER A 170 -2.15 -27.63 -13.79
CA SER A 170 -2.98 -28.44 -14.68
C SER A 170 -4.16 -29.07 -13.94
N ASP A 171 -4.28 -28.85 -12.62
CA ASP A 171 -5.29 -29.51 -11.79
C ASP A 171 -6.14 -28.58 -10.90
N GLN A 172 -5.84 -27.27 -10.81
CA GLN A 172 -6.79 -26.32 -10.24
C GLN A 172 -7.42 -25.47 -11.34
N LYS A 173 -8.65 -25.85 -11.72
CA LYS A 173 -9.55 -24.98 -12.49
C LYS A 173 -9.64 -23.63 -11.78
N VAL A 174 -8.94 -22.62 -12.29
CA VAL A 174 -9.30 -21.23 -12.03
C VAL A 174 -10.78 -21.14 -12.43
N PRO A 175 -11.70 -20.79 -11.52
CA PRO A 175 -13.11 -20.78 -11.85
C PRO A 175 -13.33 -19.95 -13.11
N ILE A 176 -13.98 -20.57 -14.10
CA ILE A 176 -14.27 -19.99 -15.42
C ILE A 176 -14.89 -18.60 -15.20
N GLY A 177 -14.16 -17.54 -15.57
CA GLY A 177 -14.61 -16.15 -15.44
C GLY A 177 -13.60 -15.15 -14.86
N VAL A 178 -12.43 -15.57 -14.38
CA VAL A 178 -11.41 -14.64 -13.85
C VAL A 178 -10.56 -14.05 -14.98
N LEU A 179 -10.64 -12.74 -15.20
CA LEU A 179 -9.66 -11.97 -15.97
C LEU A 179 -8.35 -11.92 -15.15
N GLY A 180 -7.51 -12.94 -15.27
CA GLY A 180 -6.25 -13.03 -14.53
C GLY A 180 -5.15 -12.19 -15.17
N VAL A 181 -4.53 -11.29 -14.41
CA VAL A 181 -3.30 -10.58 -14.81
C VAL A 181 -2.14 -11.15 -14.01
N ARG A 182 -1.04 -11.51 -14.68
CA ARG A 182 0.20 -11.90 -14.02
C ARG A 182 0.99 -10.65 -13.63
N VAL A 183 1.42 -10.58 -12.38
CA VAL A 183 2.33 -9.54 -11.88
C VAL A 183 3.75 -10.08 -11.88
N ASP A 184 4.51 -9.76 -12.92
CA ASP A 184 5.89 -10.27 -13.07
C ASP A 184 6.84 -9.66 -12.05
N ALA A 185 6.77 -8.34 -11.85
CA ALA A 185 7.63 -7.59 -10.95
C ALA A 185 6.94 -6.37 -10.36
N SER A 186 7.49 -5.84 -9.27
CA SER A 186 7.02 -4.62 -8.64
C SER A 186 8.14 -3.98 -7.84
N ALA A 187 8.25 -2.66 -7.86
CA ALA A 187 9.22 -1.92 -7.07
C ALA A 187 8.57 -0.70 -6.41
N ALA A 188 9.09 -0.31 -5.25
CA ALA A 188 8.70 0.88 -4.52
C ALA A 188 9.95 1.54 -3.93
N ASN A 189 10.07 2.87 -4.07
CA ASN A 189 11.14 3.66 -3.49
C ASN A 189 10.62 5.03 -2.99
N GLN A 190 11.53 5.94 -2.65
CA GLN A 190 11.20 7.27 -2.10
C GLN A 190 12.00 8.35 -2.84
N ASP A 191 11.35 9.49 -3.10
CA ASP A 191 11.91 10.63 -3.84
C ASP A 191 13.13 11.30 -3.18
N GLY A 192 13.40 10.96 -1.92
CA GLY A 192 14.43 11.51 -1.07
C GLY A 192 14.26 13.01 -0.84
N ARG A 193 15.39 13.72 -0.81
CA ARG A 193 15.40 15.17 -0.78
C ARG A 193 15.19 15.73 -2.18
N SER A 194 13.95 16.06 -2.52
CA SER A 194 13.55 16.70 -3.79
C SER A 194 13.33 18.23 -3.61
N GLY A 195 12.78 18.90 -4.63
CA GLY A 195 12.57 20.35 -4.63
C GLY A 195 11.62 20.86 -3.54
N SER A 196 10.72 20.00 -3.05
CA SER A 196 9.88 20.19 -1.86
C SER A 196 9.34 18.82 -1.43
N LEU A 197 8.77 18.70 -0.24
CA LEU A 197 8.22 17.42 0.25
C LEU A 197 7.19 16.80 -0.70
N THR A 198 6.49 17.61 -1.50
CA THR A 198 5.44 17.18 -2.44
C THR A 198 5.88 17.29 -3.90
N ALA A 199 7.10 17.74 -4.19
CA ALA A 199 7.60 17.84 -5.55
C ALA A 199 8.07 16.47 -6.05
N PRO A 200 7.64 16.02 -7.24
CA PRO A 200 8.05 14.74 -7.79
C PRO A 200 9.54 14.72 -8.16
N ASN A 201 10.16 13.54 -8.06
CA ASN A 201 11.56 13.35 -8.45
C ASN A 201 11.71 12.38 -9.65
N GLY A 202 12.04 12.92 -10.83
CA GLY A 202 12.22 12.13 -12.04
C GLY A 202 13.36 11.09 -11.96
N LEU A 203 14.41 11.32 -11.17
CA LEU A 203 15.49 10.34 -10.97
C LEU A 203 15.00 9.14 -10.14
N ALA A 204 14.23 9.39 -9.08
CA ALA A 204 13.65 8.35 -8.24
C ALA A 204 12.63 7.50 -9.03
N GLN A 205 11.78 8.14 -9.84
CA GLN A 205 10.85 7.44 -10.73
C GLN A 205 11.57 6.52 -11.71
N ARG A 206 12.65 7.00 -12.36
CA ARG A 206 13.47 6.16 -13.24
C ARG A 206 14.08 4.97 -12.51
N ALA A 207 14.55 5.17 -11.28
CA ALA A 207 15.13 4.10 -10.48
C ALA A 207 14.09 3.01 -10.13
N ALA A 208 12.87 3.39 -9.72
CA ALA A 208 11.80 2.44 -9.43
C ALA A 208 11.40 1.62 -10.67
N ILE A 209 11.25 2.29 -11.82
CA ILE A 209 10.94 1.60 -13.08
C ILE A 209 12.06 0.64 -13.46
N ALA A 210 13.32 1.07 -13.38
CA ALA A 210 14.47 0.24 -13.69
C ALA A 210 14.59 -0.98 -12.75
N GLU A 211 14.24 -0.82 -11.48
CA GLU A 211 14.22 -1.92 -10.51
C GLU A 211 13.17 -2.97 -10.87
N ALA A 212 11.93 -2.57 -11.08
CA ALA A 212 10.86 -3.48 -11.50
C ALA A 212 11.23 -4.17 -12.84
N TRP A 213 11.83 -3.43 -13.77
CA TRP A 213 12.24 -3.95 -15.07
C TRP A 213 13.32 -5.04 -14.97
N ARG A 214 14.31 -4.87 -14.09
CA ARG A 214 15.36 -5.88 -13.87
C ARG A 214 14.79 -7.17 -13.29
N GLU A 215 13.80 -7.06 -12.41
CA GLU A 215 13.17 -8.21 -11.77
C GLU A 215 12.23 -8.97 -12.73
N SER A 216 11.60 -8.30 -13.71
CA SER A 216 10.62 -8.92 -14.62
C SER A 216 11.22 -9.88 -15.67
N ALA A 217 12.53 -10.15 -15.67
CA ALA A 217 13.26 -10.98 -16.65
C ALA A 217 12.81 -10.77 -18.12
N PRO A 218 12.84 -9.54 -18.65
CA PRO A 218 12.09 -9.21 -19.85
C PRO A 218 12.74 -9.70 -21.15
N ALA A 219 11.93 -10.31 -22.02
CA ALA A 219 12.30 -10.61 -23.41
C ALA A 219 12.00 -9.44 -24.38
N SER A 220 11.18 -8.44 -23.98
CA SER A 220 10.77 -7.32 -24.84
C SER A 220 10.23 -6.10 -24.06
N PHE A 221 10.18 -4.92 -24.71
CA PHE A 221 9.66 -3.65 -24.19
C PHE A 221 8.12 -3.71 -23.96
N PRO A 222 7.52 -3.00 -22.97
CA PRO A 222 6.09 -3.12 -22.73
C PRO A 222 5.30 -2.52 -23.89
N ARG A 223 4.15 -3.14 -24.21
CA ARG A 223 3.26 -2.66 -25.28
C ARG A 223 2.45 -1.42 -24.90
N ALA A 224 2.26 -1.19 -23.61
CA ALA A 224 1.51 -0.06 -23.07
C ALA A 224 2.04 0.30 -21.68
N VAL A 225 1.87 1.57 -21.30
CA VAL A 225 2.21 2.08 -19.97
C VAL A 225 1.01 2.85 -19.44
N SER A 226 0.52 2.46 -18.26
CA SER A 226 -0.42 3.27 -17.48
C SER A 226 0.39 4.15 -16.54
N THR A 227 0.33 5.47 -16.71
CA THR A 227 1.08 6.41 -15.87
C THR A 227 0.29 6.82 -14.63
N HIS A 228 0.97 7.44 -13.65
CA HIS A 228 0.27 8.09 -12.53
C HIS A 228 -0.62 9.24 -13.01
N GLY A 229 -0.08 10.07 -13.91
CA GLY A 229 -0.87 10.89 -14.82
C GLY A 229 -1.86 11.86 -14.16
N THR A 230 -1.44 12.61 -13.15
CA THR A 230 -2.32 13.51 -12.39
C THR A 230 -2.85 14.70 -13.20
N GLY A 231 -2.21 15.10 -14.29
CA GLY A 231 -2.56 16.32 -15.04
C GLY A 231 -1.97 17.58 -14.42
N THR A 232 -0.72 17.50 -13.98
CA THR A 232 0.08 18.57 -13.34
C THR A 232 1.35 18.83 -14.12
#